data_AF-A0A345H3Q3-F1
#
_entry.id   AF-A0A345H3Q3-F1
#
_cell.length_a   1.000
_cell.length_b   1.000
_cell.length_c   1.000
_cell.angle_alpha   90.00
_cell.angle_beta   90.00
_cell.angle_gamma   90.00
#
_symmetry.space_group_name_H-M   'P 1'
#
loop_
_entity.id
_entity.type
_entity.pdbx_description
1 polymer ?
#
loop_
_entity_poly.entity_id
_entity_poly.type
_entity_poly.pdbx_seq_one_letter_code
_entity_poly.pdbx_strand_id
1 'polypeptide(L)'
;MKNFIFSICIALFLSSCYHVEVNCNDFKTGTFEFTYELNGETKTGKSVRTDTLSIDYYDNKIDTFTIRWVNECEFIGRKLRPIDYSDSKPIQMKILSTTENSYLLEYNLLEDQSTKKRGTVIKLK
;
A
#
# COMPACT_ATOMS: atom_id res chain seq x y z
N MET A 1 39.01 9.40 37.90
CA MET A 1 37.89 8.63 37.28
C MET A 1 36.70 9.53 36.90
N LYS A 2 36.94 10.76 36.42
CA LYS A 2 35.89 11.75 36.14
C LYS A 2 35.62 11.94 34.65
N ASN A 3 36.53 11.44 33.80
CA ASN A 3 36.51 11.62 32.35
C ASN A 3 35.84 10.44 31.62
N PHE A 4 35.59 9.31 32.30
CA PHE A 4 34.98 8.13 31.68
C PHE A 4 33.44 8.22 31.68
N ILE A 5 32.85 8.90 32.67
CA ILE A 5 31.39 9.09 32.78
C ILE A 5 30.87 9.99 31.64
N PHE A 6 31.67 10.97 31.20
CA PHE A 6 31.28 11.86 30.11
C PHE A 6 31.21 11.15 28.74
N SER A 7 32.01 10.09 28.56
CA SER A 7 32.06 9.30 27.34
C SER A 7 30.84 8.38 27.16
N ILE A 8 30.19 7.96 28.26
CA ILE A 8 28.98 7.12 28.23
C ILE A 8 27.71 7.95 27.91
N CYS A 9 27.66 9.22 28.34
CA CYS A 9 26.50 10.07 28.06
C CYS A 9 26.35 10.47 26.59
N ILE A 10 27.44 10.54 25.83
CA ILE A 10 27.40 10.90 24.39
C ILE A 10 26.90 9.73 23.52
N ALA A 11 27.15 8.49 23.93
CA ALA A 11 26.72 7.31 23.18
C ALA A 11 25.19 7.09 23.21
N LEU A 12 24.48 7.64 24.20
CA LEU A 12 23.02 7.49 24.36
C LEU A 12 22.20 8.47 23.49
N PHE A 13 22.82 9.47 22.85
CA PHE A 13 22.10 10.42 21.99
C PHE A 13 22.01 10.00 20.52
N LEU A 14 22.66 8.90 20.12
CA LEU A 14 22.68 8.45 18.71
C LEU A 14 21.61 7.40 18.37
N SER A 15 20.80 6.94 19.34
CA SER A 15 19.63 6.12 19.05
C SER A 15 18.42 6.98 18.69
N SER A 16 18.55 7.80 17.65
CA SER A 16 17.38 8.36 16.96
C SER A 16 16.72 7.21 16.21
N CYS A 17 15.72 6.56 16.82
CA CYS A 17 14.77 5.75 16.06
C CYS A 17 14.20 6.64 14.96
N TYR A 18 14.54 6.36 13.70
CA TYR A 18 13.88 6.95 12.54
C TYR A 18 12.41 6.54 12.61
N HIS A 19 11.59 7.38 13.23
CA HIS A 19 10.14 7.23 13.20
C HIS A 19 9.72 7.71 11.81
N VAL A 20 9.70 6.80 10.84
CA VAL A 20 9.08 7.07 9.55
C VAL A 20 7.59 7.19 9.84
N GLU A 21 7.09 8.42 9.83
CA GLU A 21 5.67 8.69 10.03
C GLU A 21 4.87 8.02 8.89
N VAL A 22 4.06 7.04 9.27
CA VAL A 22 3.19 6.33 8.32
C VAL A 22 1.89 7.12 8.20
N ASN A 23 1.86 8.09 7.27
CA ASN A 23 0.65 8.88 7.02
C ASN A 23 -0.18 8.25 5.88
N CYS A 24 -0.99 7.25 6.21
CA CYS A 24 -1.85 6.56 5.24
C CYS A 24 -3.05 7.42 4.78
N ASN A 25 -3.46 8.42 5.57
CA ASN A 25 -4.61 9.26 5.25
C ASN A 25 -4.38 10.05 3.95
N ASP A 26 -3.14 10.47 3.68
CA ASP A 26 -2.76 11.16 2.44
C ASP A 26 -2.96 10.30 1.18
N PHE A 27 -3.03 8.98 1.35
CA PHE A 27 -3.18 8.04 0.24
C PHE A 27 -4.61 7.52 0.10
N LYS A 28 -5.58 7.91 0.92
CA LYS A 28 -6.95 7.37 0.82
C LYS A 28 -7.61 7.63 -0.53
N THR A 29 -7.39 8.82 -1.09
CA THR A 29 -7.91 9.23 -2.40
C THR A 29 -6.80 9.82 -3.26
N GLY A 30 -7.01 9.79 -4.58
CA GLY A 30 -6.06 10.35 -5.54
C GLY A 30 -5.97 9.54 -6.81
N THR A 31 -5.03 9.95 -7.66
CA THR A 31 -4.61 9.17 -8.82
C THR A 31 -3.28 8.52 -8.53
N PHE A 32 -3.19 7.21 -8.75
CA PHE A 32 -2.00 6.43 -8.42
C PHE A 32 -1.48 5.68 -9.65
N GLU A 33 -0.17 5.52 -9.71
CA GLU A 33 0.50 4.50 -10.52
C GLU A 33 0.93 3.37 -9.60
N PHE A 34 0.69 2.12 -9.97
CA PHE A 34 1.03 0.96 -9.14
C PHE A 34 1.79 -0.10 -9.93
N THR A 35 2.67 -0.83 -9.25
CA THR A 35 3.35 -2.00 -9.82
C THR A 35 2.68 -3.30 -9.40
N TYR A 36 2.65 -4.27 -10.32
CA TYR A 36 2.18 -5.63 -10.05
C TYR A 36 2.97 -6.65 -10.86
N GLU A 37 3.06 -7.88 -10.36
CA GLU A 37 3.72 -8.98 -11.06
C GLU A 37 2.72 -9.85 -11.80
N LEU A 38 2.96 -10.01 -13.11
CA LEU A 38 2.23 -10.93 -13.97
C LEU A 38 3.24 -11.78 -14.76
N ASN A 39 3.17 -13.10 -14.61
CA ASN A 39 4.05 -14.06 -15.29
C ASN A 39 5.56 -13.79 -15.07
N GLY A 40 5.94 -13.28 -13.89
CA GLY A 40 7.33 -12.97 -13.56
C GLY A 40 7.82 -11.62 -14.10
N GLU A 41 6.98 -10.88 -14.82
CA GLU A 41 7.28 -9.52 -15.27
C GLU A 41 6.60 -8.49 -14.36
N THR A 42 7.35 -7.45 -13.98
CA THR A 42 6.78 -6.28 -13.31
C THR A 42 6.11 -5.38 -14.34
N LYS A 43 4.81 -5.14 -14.15
CA LYS A 43 4.01 -4.24 -14.97
C LYS A 43 3.55 -3.06 -14.13
N THR A 44 3.12 -2.01 -14.82
CA THR A 44 2.48 -0.84 -14.21
C THR A 44 1.01 -0.76 -14.58
N GLY A 45 0.22 -0.23 -13.66
CA GLY A 45 -1.17 0.15 -13.85
C GLY A 45 -1.43 1.51 -13.25
N LYS A 46 -2.62 2.06 -13.53
CA LYS A 46 -3.06 3.35 -12.99
C LYS A 46 -4.39 3.18 -12.30
N SER A 47 -4.59 3.82 -11.15
CA SER A 47 -5.89 3.86 -10.49
C SER A 47 -6.33 5.29 -10.22
N VAL A 48 -7.64 5.52 -10.27
CA VAL A 48 -8.29 6.73 -9.79
C VAL A 48 -9.19 6.30 -8.63
N ARG A 49 -8.76 6.61 -7.40
CA ARG A 49 -9.42 6.17 -6.17
C ARG A 49 -10.09 7.34 -5.45
N THR A 50 -11.34 7.10 -5.08
CA THR A 50 -12.19 7.90 -4.20
C THR A 50 -12.39 7.15 -2.88
N ASP A 51 -13.17 7.70 -1.95
CA ASP A 51 -13.40 7.07 -0.64
C ASP A 51 -14.04 5.67 -0.73
N THR A 52 -14.89 5.45 -1.74
CA THR A 52 -15.70 4.22 -1.88
C THR A 52 -15.46 3.45 -3.17
N LEU A 53 -14.73 4.02 -4.14
CA LEU A 53 -14.50 3.41 -5.46
C LEU A 53 -13.06 3.59 -5.92
N SER A 54 -12.53 2.61 -6.66
CA SER A 54 -11.29 2.71 -7.43
C SER A 54 -11.54 2.28 -8.87
N ILE A 55 -11.15 3.10 -9.84
CA ILE A 55 -11.17 2.76 -11.27
C ILE A 55 -9.74 2.45 -11.68
N ASP A 56 -9.47 1.21 -12.09
CA ASP A 56 -8.13 0.70 -12.31
C ASP A 56 -7.93 0.36 -13.79
N TYR A 57 -6.86 0.87 -14.36
CA TYR A 57 -6.46 0.75 -15.77
C TYR A 57 -5.16 -0.05 -15.83
N TYR A 58 -5.20 -1.23 -16.43
CA TYR A 58 -4.04 -2.12 -16.52
C TYR A 58 -4.24 -3.11 -17.67
N ASP A 59 -3.18 -3.49 -18.40
CA ASP A 59 -3.24 -4.48 -19.50
C ASP A 59 -4.39 -4.26 -20.52
N ASN A 60 -4.63 -3.00 -20.91
CA ASN A 60 -5.76 -2.59 -21.78
C ASN A 60 -7.16 -2.94 -21.24
N LYS A 61 -7.25 -3.24 -19.94
CA LYS A 61 -8.49 -3.49 -19.21
C LYS A 61 -8.80 -2.31 -18.29
N ILE A 62 -10.09 -2.17 -18.00
CA ILE A 62 -10.60 -1.22 -17.03
C ILE A 62 -11.49 -2.01 -16.07
N ASP A 63 -11.16 -1.96 -14.78
CA ASP A 63 -11.99 -2.49 -13.72
C ASP A 63 -12.44 -1.38 -12.78
N THR A 64 -13.54 -1.64 -12.08
CA THR A 64 -14.02 -0.77 -11.01
C THR A 64 -14.17 -1.60 -9.75
N PHE A 65 -13.58 -1.13 -8.67
CA PHE A 65 -13.64 -1.75 -7.35
C PHE A 65 -14.42 -0.88 -6.39
N THR A 66 -15.29 -1.49 -5.58
CA THR A 66 -15.77 -0.87 -4.34
C THR A 66 -14.70 -0.99 -3.28
N ILE A 67 -14.46 0.10 -2.55
CA ILE A 67 -13.45 0.22 -1.50
C ILE A 67 -14.16 0.32 -0.15
N ARG A 68 -13.73 -0.51 0.81
CA ARG A 68 -14.15 -0.42 2.21
C ARG A 68 -12.93 -0.37 3.11
N TRP A 69 -12.69 0.77 3.73
CA TRP A 69 -11.61 0.93 4.70
C TRP A 69 -11.91 0.13 5.98
N VAL A 70 -10.89 -0.61 6.45
CA VAL A 70 -10.89 -1.34 7.71
C VAL A 70 -10.27 -0.47 8.80
N ASN A 71 -9.21 0.25 8.45
CA ASN A 71 -8.55 1.27 9.27
C ASN A 71 -7.90 2.31 8.33
N GLU A 72 -7.00 3.15 8.84
CA GLU A 72 -6.36 4.19 8.01
C GLU A 72 -5.42 3.65 6.93
N CYS A 73 -4.79 2.50 7.15
CA CYS A 73 -3.79 1.90 6.28
C CYS A 73 -4.26 0.64 5.56
N GLU A 74 -5.52 0.25 5.74
CA GLU A 74 -6.02 -1.03 5.26
C GLU A 74 -7.44 -0.90 4.71
N PHE A 75 -7.67 -1.48 3.54
CA PHE A 75 -8.97 -1.50 2.90
C PHE A 75 -9.18 -2.81 2.14
N ILE A 76 -10.44 -3.10 1.85
CA ILE A 76 -10.86 -4.23 1.05
C ILE A 76 -11.43 -3.70 -0.26
N GLY A 77 -10.86 -4.18 -1.37
CA GLY A 77 -11.37 -3.96 -2.71
C GLY A 77 -12.24 -5.14 -3.17
N ARG A 78 -13.38 -4.86 -3.78
CA ARG A 78 -14.21 -5.87 -4.45
C ARG A 78 -14.61 -5.36 -5.82
N LYS A 79 -14.46 -6.18 -6.86
CA LYS A 79 -14.91 -5.81 -8.20
C LYS A 79 -16.41 -5.51 -8.19
N LEU A 80 -16.78 -4.38 -8.80
CA LEU A 80 -18.16 -3.95 -8.94
C LEU A 80 -18.91 -4.85 -9.96
N ARG A 81 -18.19 -5.36 -10.96
CA ARG A 81 -18.73 -6.22 -12.03
C ARG A 81 -17.81 -7.43 -12.27
N PRO A 82 -17.79 -8.41 -11.37
CA PRO A 82 -16.98 -9.61 -11.56
C PRO A 82 -17.55 -10.47 -12.70
N ILE A 83 -16.68 -11.10 -13.48
CA ILE A 83 -17.10 -11.98 -14.59
C ILE A 83 -17.43 -13.41 -14.14
N ASP A 84 -16.82 -13.86 -13.04
CA ASP A 84 -17.02 -15.18 -12.46
C ASP A 84 -16.79 -15.16 -10.94
N TYR A 85 -16.95 -16.32 -10.29
CA TYR A 85 -16.78 -16.44 -8.84
C TYR A 85 -15.36 -16.12 -8.38
N SER A 86 -14.35 -16.58 -9.13
CA SER A 86 -12.94 -16.34 -8.81
C SER A 86 -12.62 -14.84 -8.86
N ASP A 87 -13.17 -14.14 -9.84
CA ASP A 87 -13.04 -12.70 -10.03
C ASP A 87 -13.83 -11.88 -8.99
N SER A 88 -14.83 -12.49 -8.35
CA SER A 88 -15.64 -11.86 -7.31
C SER A 88 -14.97 -11.79 -5.93
N LYS A 89 -13.85 -12.51 -5.76
CA LYS A 89 -13.14 -12.64 -4.50
C LYS A 89 -12.58 -11.28 -4.05
N PRO A 90 -12.84 -10.84 -2.81
CA PRO A 90 -12.31 -9.58 -2.30
C PRO A 90 -10.79 -9.63 -2.14
N ILE A 91 -10.14 -8.50 -2.39
CA ILE A 91 -8.71 -8.30 -2.21
C ILE A 91 -8.50 -7.42 -1.00
N GLN A 92 -7.72 -7.90 -0.03
CA GLN A 92 -7.25 -7.10 1.09
C GLN A 92 -6.01 -6.32 0.66
N MET A 93 -5.98 -5.04 0.98
CA MET A 93 -4.92 -4.11 0.58
C MET A 93 -4.42 -3.40 1.83
N LYS A 94 -3.10 -3.46 2.08
CA LYS A 94 -2.46 -2.88 3.26
C LYS A 94 -1.27 -2.02 2.89
N ILE A 95 -1.29 -0.78 3.35
CA ILE A 95 -0.16 0.14 3.27
C ILE A 95 0.82 -0.23 4.40
N LEU A 96 2.04 -0.60 4.02
CA LEU A 96 3.08 -1.04 4.97
C LEU A 96 3.99 0.11 5.42
N SER A 97 4.32 1.01 4.49
CA SER A 97 5.14 2.18 4.74
C SER A 97 4.85 3.25 3.70
N THR A 98 5.08 4.51 4.06
CA THR A 98 4.86 5.66 3.20
C THR A 98 6.16 6.46 3.02
N THR A 99 6.19 7.22 1.94
CA THR A 99 7.15 8.28 1.64
C THR A 99 6.33 9.53 1.26
N GLU A 100 6.98 10.62 0.83
CA GLU A 100 6.31 11.86 0.43
C GLU A 100 5.23 11.65 -0.64
N ASN A 101 5.49 10.82 -1.66
CA ASN A 101 4.58 10.62 -2.79
C ASN A 101 4.32 9.16 -3.12
N SER A 102 4.77 8.20 -2.31
CA SER A 102 4.60 6.79 -2.60
C SER A 102 4.41 5.95 -1.34
N TYR A 103 3.91 4.74 -1.51
CA TYR A 103 3.80 3.77 -0.43
C TYR A 103 4.08 2.34 -0.89
N LEU A 104 4.53 1.51 0.05
CA LEU A 104 4.64 0.07 -0.14
C LEU A 104 3.28 -0.58 0.15
N LEU A 105 2.74 -1.25 -0.84
CA LEU A 105 1.48 -1.98 -0.76
C LEU A 105 1.75 -3.47 -0.57
N GLU A 106 1.03 -4.09 0.35
CA GLU A 106 0.83 -5.53 0.44
C GLU A 106 -0.62 -5.86 0.07
N TYR A 107 -0.81 -6.89 -0.75
CA TYR A 107 -2.15 -7.31 -1.17
C TYR A 107 -2.27 -8.83 -1.31
N ASN A 108 -3.46 -9.34 -1.04
CA ASN A 108 -3.81 -10.76 -1.11
C ASN A 108 -5.31 -10.94 -1.24
N LEU A 109 -5.75 -12.15 -1.62
CA LEU A 109 -7.15 -12.54 -1.46
C LEU A 109 -7.51 -12.52 0.03
N LEU A 110 -8.66 -11.92 0.37
CA LEU A 110 -9.10 -11.79 1.76
C LEU A 110 -9.23 -13.14 2.48
N GLU A 111 -9.59 -14.19 1.75
CA GLU A 111 -9.78 -15.55 2.27
C GLU A 111 -8.49 -16.41 2.23
N ASP A 112 -7.42 -15.94 1.58
CA ASP A 112 -6.19 -16.71 1.40
C ASP A 112 -4.93 -15.84 1.48
N GLN A 113 -4.34 -15.80 2.68
CA GLN A 113 -3.12 -15.08 2.99
C GLN A 113 -1.88 -15.61 2.24
N SER A 114 -1.91 -16.83 1.69
CA SER A 114 -0.78 -17.39 0.94
C SER A 114 -0.58 -16.70 -0.41
N THR A 115 -1.61 -16.02 -0.93
CA THR A 115 -1.57 -15.24 -2.18
C THR A 115 -0.92 -13.86 -2.06
N LYS A 116 -0.23 -13.64 -0.94
CA LYS A 116 0.39 -12.36 -0.59
C LYS A 116 1.44 -11.93 -1.61
N LYS A 117 1.28 -10.70 -2.09
CA LYS A 117 2.18 -10.01 -2.99
C LYS A 117 2.43 -8.59 -2.49
N ARG A 118 3.46 -7.96 -3.07
CA ARG A 118 3.81 -6.58 -2.79
C ARG A 118 3.96 -5.79 -4.08
N GLY A 119 3.74 -4.49 -3.97
CA GLY A 119 3.93 -3.54 -5.06
C GLY A 119 4.21 -2.16 -4.50
N THR A 120 4.74 -1.28 -5.33
CA THR A 120 4.94 0.13 -5.01
C THR A 120 3.83 0.93 -5.67
N VAL A 121 3.28 1.89 -4.92
CA VAL A 121 2.25 2.78 -5.42
C VAL A 121 2.72 4.21 -5.31
N ILE A 122 2.71 4.95 -6.41
CA ILE A 122 3.12 6.35 -6.52
C ILE A 122 1.87 7.20 -6.71
N LYS A 123 1.66 8.19 -5.86
CA LYS A 123 0.61 9.20 -5.99
C LYS A 123 1.02 10.22 -7.04
N LEU A 124 0.17 10.39 -8.05
CA LEU A 124 0.37 11.33 -9.17
C LEU A 124 -0.40 12.64 -8.95
N LYS A 125 -1.59 12.56 -8.34
CA LYS A 125 -2.49 13.68 -8.04
C LYS A 125 -3.28 13.38 -6.78
#